data_AF-A0A9P5ZKA5-F1
#
_entry.id   AF-A0A9P5ZKA5-F1
#
_cell.length_a   1.000
_cell.length_b   1.000
_cell.length_c   1.000
_cell.angle_alpha   90.00
_cell.angle_beta   90.00
_cell.angle_gamma   90.00
#
_symmetry.space_group_name_H-M   'P 1'
#
loop_
_entity.id
_entity.type
_entity.pdbx_description
1 polymer ?
#
loop_
_entity_poly.entity_id
_entity_poly.type
_entity_poly.pdbx_seq_one_letter_code
_entity_poly.pdbx_strand_id
1 'polypeptide(L)'
;PSELGWWVGWGHKSDPAIERPADQYTAAWWAWWNAMQPKGQSLSGPKQVAELEDNVEWTVLDKPGINDFLSVVATLAWWATKLKPMSKASPHFQSWQNAIADVYTVMYALIDSKA
;
A
#
# COMPACT_ATOMS: atom_id res chain seq x y z
N PRO A 1 -3.32 -7.08 -2.85
CA PRO A 1 -2.62 -8.40 -2.88
C PRO A 1 -3.57 -9.55 -2.53
N SER A 2 -3.48 -10.73 -3.16
CA SER A 2 -4.42 -11.83 -2.86
C SER A 2 -4.17 -12.49 -1.50
N GLU A 3 -2.94 -12.38 -0.99
CA GLU A 3 -2.52 -12.77 0.35
C GLU A 3 -3.36 -12.07 1.43
N LEU A 4 -3.82 -10.85 1.14
CA LEU A 4 -4.66 -10.09 2.06
C LEU A 4 -6.03 -10.74 2.28
N GLY A 5 -6.67 -11.22 1.21
CA GLY A 5 -7.99 -11.86 1.30
C GLY A 5 -7.92 -13.16 2.11
N TRP A 6 -6.84 -13.93 1.95
CA TRP A 6 -6.58 -15.10 2.79
C TRP A 6 -6.36 -14.72 4.26
N TRP A 7 -5.53 -13.71 4.54
CA TRP A 7 -5.21 -13.26 5.90
C TRP A 7 -6.44 -12.78 6.67
N VAL A 8 -7.30 -11.99 6.00
CA VAL A 8 -8.57 -11.51 6.55
C VAL A 8 -9.53 -12.69 6.79
N GLY A 9 -9.64 -13.62 5.84
CA GLY A 9 -10.48 -14.81 5.97
C GLY A 9 -10.06 -15.75 7.11
N TRP A 10 -8.79 -15.71 7.50
CA TRP A 10 -8.24 -16.50 8.61
C TRP A 10 -8.23 -15.74 9.96
N GLY A 11 -8.84 -14.56 10.02
CA GLY A 11 -8.91 -13.76 11.24
C GLY A 11 -7.55 -13.25 11.71
N HIS A 12 -6.63 -12.97 10.78
CA HIS A 12 -5.31 -12.39 11.03
C HIS A 12 -4.35 -13.26 11.87
N LYS A 13 -4.63 -14.57 12.02
CA LYS A 13 -3.89 -15.44 12.95
C LYS A 13 -2.48 -15.82 12.51
N SER A 14 -2.17 -15.72 11.23
CA SER A 14 -0.87 -16.14 10.70
C SER A 14 -0.49 -15.32 9.49
N ASP A 15 0.79 -14.93 9.38
CA ASP A 15 1.27 -14.20 8.21
C ASP A 15 1.25 -15.09 6.95
N PRO A 16 0.75 -14.60 5.81
CA PRO A 16 0.74 -15.35 4.58
C PRO A 16 2.16 -15.52 4.00
N ALA A 17 2.44 -16.71 3.48
CA ALA A 17 3.63 -16.92 2.66
C ALA A 17 3.45 -16.21 1.31
N ILE A 18 4.25 -15.18 1.02
CA ILE A 18 4.27 -14.56 -0.31
C ILE A 18 5.08 -15.46 -1.25
N GLU A 19 4.43 -16.38 -1.95
CA GLU A 19 5.11 -17.31 -2.86
C GLU A 19 5.49 -16.70 -4.21
N ARG A 20 4.91 -15.55 -4.55
CA ARG A 20 5.16 -14.89 -5.84
C ARG A 20 6.53 -14.19 -5.90
N PRO A 21 7.12 -14.08 -7.11
CA PRO A 21 8.29 -13.25 -7.37
C PRO A 21 8.11 -11.78 -6.94
N ALA A 22 9.22 -11.12 -6.56
CA ALA A 22 9.18 -9.77 -5.99
C ALA A 22 8.66 -8.71 -6.96
N ASP A 23 8.91 -8.85 -8.25
CA ASP A 23 8.38 -8.05 -9.34
C ASP A 23 6.85 -8.16 -9.45
N GLN A 24 6.31 -9.38 -9.39
CA GLN A 24 4.88 -9.62 -9.40
C GLN A 24 4.19 -9.09 -8.15
N TYR A 25 4.82 -9.24 -6.98
CA TYR A 25 4.30 -8.65 -5.74
C TYR A 25 4.31 -7.13 -5.80
N THR A 26 5.40 -6.53 -6.27
CA THR A 26 5.53 -5.07 -6.44
C THR A 26 4.38 -4.54 -7.30
N ALA A 27 4.17 -5.12 -8.49
CA ALA A 27 3.11 -4.70 -9.40
C ALA A 27 1.71 -4.89 -8.80
N ALA A 28 1.45 -6.05 -8.18
CA ALA A 28 0.14 -6.34 -7.58
C ALA A 28 -0.16 -5.46 -6.36
N TRP A 29 0.86 -5.08 -5.59
CA TRP A 29 0.70 -4.17 -4.45
C TRP A 29 0.34 -2.77 -4.93
N TRP A 30 1.09 -2.21 -5.88
CA TRP A 30 0.80 -0.88 -6.44
C TRP A 30 -0.56 -0.82 -7.13
N ALA A 31 -0.93 -1.84 -7.91
CA ALA A 31 -2.25 -1.90 -8.54
C ALA A 31 -3.39 -1.88 -7.50
N TRP A 32 -3.22 -2.60 -6.39
CA TRP A 32 -4.19 -2.62 -5.30
C TRP A 32 -4.21 -1.29 -4.53
N TRP A 33 -3.05 -0.74 -4.17
CA TRP A 33 -2.93 0.51 -3.43
C TRP A 33 -3.50 1.70 -4.21
N ASN A 34 -3.15 1.83 -5.50
CA ASN A 34 -3.65 2.88 -6.37
C ASN A 34 -5.16 2.77 -6.60
N ALA A 35 -5.72 1.55 -6.63
CA ALA A 35 -7.17 1.36 -6.76
C ALA A 35 -7.95 1.80 -5.52
N MET A 36 -7.29 1.90 -4.35
CA MET A 36 -7.90 2.43 -3.14
C MET A 36 -7.83 3.95 -3.05
N GLN A 37 -6.91 4.60 -3.75
CA GLN A 37 -6.77 6.05 -3.67
C GLN A 37 -8.03 6.79 -4.19
N PRO A 38 -8.40 7.93 -3.58
CA PRO A 38 -9.51 8.75 -4.06
C PRO A 38 -9.27 9.26 -5.48
N LYS A 39 -10.36 9.42 -6.24
CA LYS A 39 -10.31 9.96 -7.60
C LYS A 39 -9.90 11.43 -7.54
N GLY A 40 -8.76 11.77 -8.15
CA GLY A 40 -8.20 13.13 -8.14
C GLY A 40 -6.70 13.17 -7.88
N GLN A 41 -6.05 12.07 -7.51
CA GLN A 41 -4.58 12.03 -7.50
C GLN A 41 -4.05 11.85 -8.92
N SER A 42 -3.25 12.82 -9.38
CA SER A 42 -2.46 12.66 -10.60
C SER A 42 -1.33 11.66 -10.32
N LEU A 43 -1.44 10.46 -10.89
CA LEU A 43 -0.37 9.48 -10.85
C LEU A 43 0.73 9.93 -11.80
N SER A 44 1.81 10.53 -11.28
CA SER A 44 2.95 10.94 -12.10
C SER A 44 3.82 9.73 -12.46
N GLY A 45 3.39 9.01 -13.50
CA GLY A 45 4.19 7.98 -14.16
C GLY A 45 4.00 6.54 -13.65
N PRO A 46 4.73 5.58 -14.24
CA PRO A 46 4.33 4.17 -14.22
C PRO A 46 4.54 3.44 -12.87
N LYS A 47 5.06 4.10 -11.81
CA LYS A 47 5.49 3.42 -10.56
C LYS A 47 5.51 4.27 -9.26
N GLN A 48 4.96 5.50 -9.20
CA GLN A 48 5.29 6.38 -8.06
C GLN A 48 4.14 7.22 -7.51
N VAL A 49 4.23 7.35 -6.17
CA VAL A 49 3.73 8.35 -5.23
C VAL A 49 2.66 9.29 -5.77
N ALA A 50 1.49 9.29 -5.12
CA ALA A 50 0.44 10.24 -5.36
C ALA A 50 0.88 11.66 -5.01
N GLU A 51 0.80 12.56 -5.99
CA GLU A 51 0.74 13.99 -5.70
C GLU A 51 -0.68 14.30 -5.21
N LEU A 52 -0.77 14.83 -3.98
CA LEU A 52 -2.04 15.22 -3.38
C LEU A 52 -2.48 16.55 -3.98
N GLU A 53 -3.63 16.55 -4.67
CA GLU A 53 -4.27 17.80 -5.08
C GLU A 53 -5.00 18.44 -3.88
N ASP A 54 -5.04 19.78 -3.84
CA ASP A 54 -5.65 20.55 -2.74
C ASP A 54 -7.16 20.26 -2.53
N ASN A 55 -7.82 19.61 -3.48
CA ASN A 55 -9.27 19.32 -3.45
C ASN A 55 -9.59 17.81 -3.41
N VAL A 56 -8.68 16.97 -2.90
CA VAL A 56 -8.95 15.53 -2.79
C VAL A 56 -10.03 15.26 -1.75
N GLU A 57 -11.17 14.72 -2.19
CA GLU A 57 -12.27 14.27 -1.33
C GLU A 57 -11.92 12.95 -0.61
N TRP A 58 -11.29 13.09 0.56
CA TRP A 58 -10.87 11.97 1.40
C TRP A 58 -12.04 11.24 2.10
N THR A 59 -13.22 11.85 2.12
CA THR A 59 -14.45 11.29 2.71
C THR A 59 -14.84 9.93 2.11
N VAL A 60 -14.43 9.65 0.86
CA VAL A 60 -14.65 8.36 0.17
C VAL A 60 -13.92 7.19 0.86
N LEU A 61 -12.82 7.48 1.56
CA LEU A 61 -12.05 6.53 2.36
C LEU A 61 -12.56 6.42 3.81
N ASP A 62 -13.44 7.32 4.24
CA ASP A 62 -14.04 7.27 5.58
C ASP A 62 -15.19 6.26 5.66
N LYS A 63 -14.88 5.02 5.28
CA LYS A 63 -15.82 3.90 5.34
C LYS A 63 -15.49 3.04 6.55
N PRO A 64 -16.37 2.96 7.56
CA PRO A 64 -16.20 2.01 8.63
C PRO A 64 -16.25 0.59 8.03
N GLY A 65 -15.12 -0.11 8.12
CA GLY A 65 -14.88 -1.39 7.47
C GLY A 65 -13.77 -2.16 8.18
N ILE A 66 -13.68 -3.47 7.92
CA ILE A 66 -13.06 -4.38 8.88
C ILE A 66 -11.60 -4.10 9.19
N ASN A 67 -10.72 -3.64 8.27
CA ASN A 67 -9.29 -3.43 8.57
C ASN A 67 -8.49 -2.68 7.47
N ASP A 68 -9.02 -1.65 6.82
CA ASP A 68 -8.37 -1.14 5.59
C ASP A 68 -6.94 -0.61 5.80
N PHE A 69 -6.67 0.23 6.81
CA PHE A 69 -5.29 0.69 7.06
C PHE A 69 -4.36 -0.37 7.66
N LEU A 70 -4.90 -1.24 8.53
CA LEU A 70 -4.13 -2.35 9.07
C LEU A 70 -3.66 -3.28 7.94
N SER A 71 -4.51 -3.48 6.93
CA SER A 71 -4.20 -4.27 5.74
C SER A 71 -3.06 -3.66 4.91
N VAL A 72 -3.01 -2.33 4.80
CA VAL A 72 -1.92 -1.60 4.12
C VAL A 72 -0.60 -1.83 4.85
N VAL A 73 -0.57 -1.64 6.18
CA VAL A 73 0.64 -1.83 6.98
C VAL A 73 1.09 -3.29 6.96
N ALA A 74 0.17 -4.24 7.09
CA ALA A 74 0.47 -5.68 7.04
C ALA A 74 1.10 -6.09 5.71
N THR A 75 0.52 -5.66 4.59
CA THR A 75 1.05 -5.99 3.26
C THR A 75 2.42 -5.36 2.97
N LEU A 76 2.72 -4.17 3.54
CA LEU A 76 4.05 -3.57 3.50
C LEU A 76 5.07 -4.35 4.34
N ALA A 77 4.67 -4.83 5.52
CA ALA A 77 5.51 -5.66 6.38
C ALA A 77 5.85 -6.99 5.70
N TRP A 78 4.86 -7.66 5.09
CA TRP A 78 5.10 -8.88 4.33
C TRP A 78 6.01 -8.63 3.13
N TRP A 79 5.83 -7.52 2.41
CA TRP A 79 6.73 -7.14 1.30
C TRP A 79 8.18 -7.03 1.77
N ALA A 80 8.42 -6.38 2.91
CA ALA A 80 9.76 -6.23 3.46
C ALA A 80 10.45 -7.59 3.69
N THR A 81 9.71 -8.63 4.08
CA THR A 81 10.27 -9.98 4.26
C THR A 81 10.84 -10.57 2.97
N LYS A 82 10.23 -10.26 1.82
CA LYS A 82 10.69 -10.69 0.49
C LYS A 82 11.91 -9.93 0.01
N LEU A 83 12.14 -8.73 0.55
CA LEU A 83 13.24 -7.86 0.20
C LEU A 83 14.47 -8.03 1.09
N LYS A 84 14.33 -8.66 2.27
CA LYS A 84 15.46 -9.00 3.16
C LYS A 84 16.67 -9.66 2.45
N PRO A 85 16.49 -10.63 1.53
CA PRO A 85 17.63 -11.23 0.82
C PRO A 85 18.20 -10.35 -0.32
N MET A 86 17.57 -9.21 -0.63
CA MET A 86 17.94 -8.36 -1.75
C MET A 86 18.82 -7.18 -1.31
N SER A 87 19.58 -6.64 -2.25
CA SER A 87 20.32 -5.38 -2.03
C SER A 87 19.35 -4.23 -1.76
N LYS A 88 19.72 -3.34 -0.83
CA LYS A 88 19.02 -2.06 -0.61
C LYS A 88 19.04 -1.14 -1.84
N ALA A 89 19.99 -1.34 -2.75
CA ALA A 89 20.04 -0.64 -4.04
C ALA A 89 19.13 -1.27 -5.11
N SER A 90 18.43 -2.37 -4.80
CA SER A 90 17.55 -3.02 -5.79
C SER A 90 16.34 -2.14 -6.12
N PRO A 91 15.84 -2.16 -7.36
CA PRO A 91 14.63 -1.44 -7.75
C PRO A 91 13.40 -1.81 -6.90
N HIS A 92 13.35 -3.06 -6.40
CA HIS A 92 12.26 -3.53 -5.54
C HIS A 92 12.33 -2.92 -4.14
N PHE A 93 13.53 -2.77 -3.58
CA PHE A 93 13.72 -2.09 -2.30
C PHE A 93 13.35 -0.60 -2.39
N GLN A 94 13.79 0.08 -3.46
CA GLN A 94 13.39 1.47 -3.71
C GLN A 94 11.87 1.61 -3.89
N SER A 95 11.24 0.68 -4.61
CA SER A 95 9.78 0.71 -4.81
C SER A 95 9.02 0.52 -3.49
N TRP A 96 9.49 -0.35 -2.60
CA TRP A 96 8.93 -0.51 -1.26
C TRP A 96 9.12 0.73 -0.38
N GLN A 97 10.27 1.41 -0.46
CA GLN A 97 10.47 2.69 0.24
C GLN A 97 9.52 3.78 -0.28
N ASN A 98 9.33 3.85 -1.60
CA ASN A 98 8.37 4.77 -2.20
C ASN A 98 6.94 4.47 -1.73
N ALA A 99 6.57 3.19 -1.62
CA ALA A 99 5.27 2.77 -1.10
C ALA A 99 5.06 3.19 0.37
N ILE A 100 6.09 3.09 1.22
CA ILE A 100 6.03 3.59 2.61
C ILE A 100 5.82 5.10 2.63
N ALA A 101 6.59 5.85 1.84
CA ALA A 101 6.48 7.30 1.78
C ALA A 101 5.08 7.73 1.31
N ASP A 102 4.54 7.04 0.30
CA ASP A 102 3.22 7.33 -0.23
C ASP A 102 2.09 7.05 0.78
N VAL A 103 2.14 5.88 1.43
CA VAL A 103 1.19 5.54 2.50
C VAL A 103 1.26 6.54 3.64
N TYR A 104 2.46 6.97 4.04
CA TYR A 104 2.63 7.98 5.08
C TYR A 104 1.97 9.31 4.69
N THR A 105 2.23 9.80 3.47
CA THR A 105 1.63 11.03 2.93
C THR A 105 0.11 10.96 2.92
N VAL A 106 -0.45 9.86 2.43
CA VAL A 106 -1.90 9.63 2.40
C VAL A 106 -2.51 9.60 3.80
N MET A 107 -1.89 8.87 4.73
CA MET A 107 -2.36 8.80 6.12
C MET A 107 -2.28 10.14 6.82
N TYR A 108 -1.21 10.91 6.59
CA TYR A 108 -1.06 12.25 7.14
C TYR A 108 -2.16 13.20 6.63
N ALA A 109 -2.39 13.22 5.31
CA ALA A 109 -3.44 14.04 4.71
C ALA A 109 -4.84 13.64 5.17
N LEU A 110 -5.10 12.36 5.37
CA LEU A 110 -6.36 11.87 5.95
C LEU A 110 -6.59 12.39 7.37
N ILE A 111 -5.56 12.38 8.22
CA ILE A 111 -5.66 12.89 9.59
C ILE A 111 -5.89 14.42 9.57
N ASP A 112 -5.15 15.13 8.73
CA ASP A 112 -5.23 16.59 8.60
C ASP A 112 -6.58 17.04 8.02
N SER A 113 -7.12 16.31 7.03
CA SER A 113 -8.43 16.59 6.42
C SER A 113 -9.63 16.43 7.38
N LYS A 114 -9.42 15.80 8.54
CA LYS A 114 -10.43 15.63 9.59
C LYS A 114 -10.30 16.65 10.73
N ALA A 115 -9.27 17.50 10.72
CA ALA A 115 -9.03 18.57 11.69
C ALA A 115 -9.70 19.88 11.28
#